data_AF-X0UNH8-F1
#
_entry.id   AF-X0UNH8-F1
#
_cell.length_a   1.000
_cell.length_b   1.000
_cell.length_c   1.000
_cell.angle_alpha   90.00
_cell.angle_beta   90.00
_cell.angle_gamma   90.00
#
_symmetry.space_group_name_H-M   'P 1'
#
loop_
_entity.id
_entity.type
_entity.pdbx_description
1 polymer ?
#
loop_
_entity_poly.entity_id
_entity_poly.type
_entity_poly.pdbx_seq_one_letter_code
_entity_poly.pdbx_strand_id
1 'polypeptide(L)' 'IPVQVMVKDMFDAGDDAWPDRVSCAPRRGDTVQSDKGRRLSVLEVVHTTLNGNPLVLVEIGVDRNDNTATGGGGGDLL' A
#
# COMPACT_ATOMS: atom_id res chain seq x y z
N ILE A 1 6.70 14.25 11.93
CA ILE A 1 5.53 13.72 12.67
C ILE A 1 5.03 12.51 11.86
N PRO A 2 4.87 11.32 12.46
CA PRO A 2 4.34 10.16 11.74
C PRO A 2 2.92 10.45 11.22
N VAL A 3 2.61 10.02 10.01
CA VAL A 3 1.29 10.23 9.38
C VAL A 3 0.44 9.01 9.70
N GLN A 4 -0.74 9.24 10.27
CA GLN A 4 -1.72 8.18 10.48
C GLN A 4 -2.32 7.79 9.13
N VAL A 5 -2.26 6.50 8.82
CA VAL A 5 -2.79 5.93 7.58
C VAL A 5 -3.92 4.99 7.94
N MET A 6 -5.04 5.16 7.25
CA MET A 6 -6.14 4.22 7.34
C MET A 6 -6.39 3.62 5.97
N VAL A 7 -6.40 2.29 5.91
CA VAL A 7 -6.77 1.57 4.69
C VAL A 7 -8.28 1.67 4.53
N LYS A 8 -8.72 2.38 3.48
CA LYS A 8 -10.13 2.68 3.21
C LYS A 8 -10.85 1.48 2.60
N ASP A 9 -10.25 0.86 1.60
CA ASP A 9 -10.75 -0.31 0.89
C ASP A 9 -9.59 -1.25 0.53
N MET A 10 -9.91 -2.54 0.46
CA MET A 10 -8.96 -3.64 0.27
C MET A 10 -9.46 -4.58 -0.83
N PHE A 11 -8.92 -4.46 -2.04
CA PHE A 11 -9.17 -5.44 -3.10
C PHE A 11 -8.12 -6.55 -3.04
N ASP A 12 -8.59 -7.79 -2.89
CA ASP A 12 -7.75 -9.00 -2.78
C ASP A 12 -6.74 -9.00 -1.61
N ALA A 13 -6.90 -8.14 -0.60
CA ALA A 13 -5.92 -7.99 0.48
C ALA A 13 -5.89 -9.16 1.50
N GLY A 14 -6.92 -9.99 1.53
CA GLY A 14 -7.04 -11.12 2.47
C GLY A 14 -7.08 -10.68 3.95
N ASP A 15 -6.86 -11.62 4.87
CA ASP A 15 -6.87 -11.40 6.33
C ASP A 15 -5.51 -10.93 6.88
N ASP A 16 -4.74 -10.18 6.10
CA ASP A 16 -3.44 -9.66 6.52
C ASP A 16 -3.58 -8.35 7.29
N ALA A 17 -2.74 -8.14 8.31
CA ALA A 17 -2.73 -6.88 9.03
C ALA A 17 -1.86 -5.88 8.28
N TRP A 18 -2.45 -4.74 7.93
CA TRP A 18 -1.80 -3.66 7.20
C TRP A 18 -1.35 -2.56 8.15
N PRO A 19 -0.25 -1.84 7.83
CA PRO A 19 0.25 -0.78 8.69
C PRO A 19 -0.76 0.36 8.83
N ASP A 20 -0.99 0.79 10.07
CA ASP A 20 -1.86 1.93 10.44
C ASP A 20 -1.07 3.25 10.54
N ARG A 21 0.26 3.19 10.39
CA ARG A 21 1.18 4.33 10.48
C ARG A 21 2.34 4.15 9.52
N VAL A 22 2.81 5.27 8.98
CA VAL A 22 3.98 5.33 8.10
C VAL A 22 4.86 6.52 8.46
N SER A 23 6.15 6.40 8.12
CA SER A 23 7.15 7.45 8.38
C SER A 23 6.99 8.68 7.48
N CYS A 24 6.31 8.54 6.34
CA CYS A 24 6.08 9.61 5.37
C CYS A 24 4.70 9.46 4.73
N ALA A 25 4.11 10.57 4.29
CA ALA A 25 2.81 10.54 3.61
C ALA A 25 2.91 9.65 2.34
N PRO A 26 2.03 8.64 2.19
CA PRO A 26 2.06 7.74 1.05
C PRO A 26 1.65 8.46 -0.24
N ARG A 27 2.13 7.93 -1.37
CA ARG A 27 1.81 8.39 -2.73
C ARG A 27 1.21 7.24 -3.52
N ARG A 28 0.40 7.58 -4.53
CA ARG A 28 -0.08 6.58 -5.49
C ARG A 28 1.12 5.89 -6.16
N GLY A 29 1.08 4.56 -6.23
CA GLY A 29 2.16 3.72 -6.74
C GLY A 29 3.18 3.28 -5.69
N ASP A 30 3.15 3.84 -4.47
CA ASP A 30 3.98 3.33 -3.37
C ASP A 30 3.58 1.89 -3.04
N THR A 31 4.54 1.07 -2.62
CA THR A 31 4.28 -0.29 -2.14
C THR A 31 4.11 -0.30 -0.63
N VAL A 32 3.05 -0.94 -0.15
CA VAL A 32 2.80 -1.22 1.26
C VAL A 32 3.01 -2.71 1.52
N GLN A 33 3.68 -3.04 2.61
CA GLN A 33 3.90 -4.43 3.02
C GLN A 33 3.10 -4.74 4.30
N SER A 34 2.40 -5.88 4.32
CA SER A 34 1.73 -6.40 5.52
C SER A 34 2.73 -7.01 6.51
N ASP A 35 2.25 -7.31 7.71
CA ASP A 35 3.00 -8.02 8.75
C ASP A 35 3.45 -9.43 8.31
N LYS A 36 2.65 -10.11 7.49
CA LYS A 36 2.94 -11.43 6.90
C LYS A 36 3.80 -11.35 5.62
N GLY A 37 4.25 -10.16 5.23
CA GLY A 37 5.18 -9.97 4.12
C GLY A 37 4.52 -9.81 2.75
N ARG A 38 3.19 -9.78 2.67
CA ARG A 38 2.48 -9.51 1.42
C ARG A 38 2.65 -8.06 1.00
N ARG A 39 2.76 -7.81 -0.30
CA ARG A 39 2.94 -6.46 -0.86
C ARG A 39 1.78 -6.08 -1.76
N LEU A 40 1.23 -4.89 -1.56
CA LEU A 40 0.21 -4.28 -2.41
C LEU A 40 0.61 -2.84 -2.76
N SER A 41 0.04 -2.31 -3.83
CA SER A 41 0.30 -0.95 -4.28
C SER A 41 -0.78 0.00 -3.76
N VAL A 42 -0.40 1.24 -3.46
CA VAL A 42 -1.33 2.32 -3.17
C VAL A 42 -2.01 2.77 -4.47
N LEU A 43 -3.31 2.53 -4.57
CA LEU A 43 -4.13 2.86 -5.74
C LEU A 43 -4.66 4.30 -5.67
N GLU A 44 -5.04 4.74 -4.48
CA GLU A 44 -5.60 6.06 -4.20
C GLU A 44 -5.01 6.63 -2.90
N VAL A 45 -4.81 7.96 -2.87
CA VAL A 45 -4.43 8.70 -1.66
C VAL A 45 -5.40 9.86 -1.48
N VAL A 46 -6.14 9.86 -0.36
CA VAL A 46 -7.08 10.92 0.00
C VAL A 46 -6.61 11.60 1.27
N HIS A 47 -6.36 12.91 1.18
CA HIS A 47 -5.99 13.73 2.33
C HIS A 47 -7.28 14.26 2.98
N THR A 48 -7.43 14.02 4.29
CA THR A 48 -8.62 14.44 5.04
C THR A 48 -8.27 14.82 6.48
N THR A 49 -9.29 15.19 7.25
CA THR A 49 -9.18 15.53 8.67
C THR A 49 -10.30 14.83 9.43
N LEU A 50 -9.95 14.10 10.49
CA LEU A 50 -10.90 13.45 11.40
C LEU A 50 -10.68 13.98 12.81
N ASN A 51 -11.72 14.53 13.45
CA ASN A 51 -11.64 15.14 14.79
C ASN A 51 -10.52 16.20 14.91
N GLY A 52 -10.29 16.97 13.84
CA GLY A 52 -9.25 18.01 13.80
C GLY A 52 -7.82 17.50 13.56
N ASN A 53 -7.62 16.18 13.46
CA ASN A 53 -6.31 15.59 13.17
C ASN A 53 -6.17 15.30 11.68
N PRO A 54 -5.04 15.68 11.05
CA PRO A 54 -4.78 15.34 9.65
C PRO A 54 -4.64 13.84 9.50
N LEU A 55 -5.34 13.28 8.52
CA LEU A 55 -5.40 11.85 8.22
C LEU A 55 -5.16 11.64 6.73
N VAL A 56 -4.43 10.58 6.38
CA VAL A 56 -4.32 10.12 5.00
C VAL A 56 -5.04 8.79 4.88
N LEU A 57 -6.07 8.75 4.05
CA LEU A 57 -6.71 7.50 3.66
C LEU A 57 -6.01 6.97 2.42
N VAL A 58 -5.73 5.68 2.42
CA VAL A 58 -5.19 5.00 1.25
C VAL A 58 -6.09 3.86 0.83
N GLU A 59 -6.25 3.70 -0.47
CA GLU A 59 -6.74 2.46 -1.05
C GLU A 59 -5.53 1.64 -1.46
N ILE A 60 -5.48 0.38 -1.04
CA ILE A 60 -4.41 -0.55 -1.44
C ILE A 60 -5.01 -1.74 -2.18
N GLY A 61 -4.28 -2.23 -3.16
CA GLY A 61 -4.70 -3.38 -3.93
C GLY A 61 -3.64 -3.81 -4.93
N VAL A 62 -3.98 -4.82 -5.72
CA VAL A 62 -3.20 -5.19 -6.89
C VAL A 62 -3.56 -4.21 -7.99
N ASP A 63 -2.62 -3.35 -8.38
CA ASP A 63 -2.84 -2.46 -9.50
C ASP A 63 -2.91 -3.30 -10.80
N ARG A 64 -4.12 -3.52 -11.30
CA ARG A 64 -4.35 -4.29 -12.53
C ARG A 64 -3.89 -3.55 -13.80
N ASN A 65 -3.52 -2.27 -13.68
CA ASN A 65 -2.88 -1.49 -14.73
C ASN A 65 -1.36 -1.38 -14.51
N ASP A 66 -0.81 -1.97 -13.44
CA ASP A 66 0.63 -2.08 -13.26
C ASP A 66 1.16 -3.14 -14.23
N ASN A 67 1.53 -2.64 -15.40
CA ASN A 67 2.30 -3.35 -16.41
C ASN A 67 3.78 -3.43 -16.01
N THR A 68 4.11 -3.48 -14.71
CA THR A 68 5.41 -4.04 -14.32
C THR A 68 5.42 -5.44 -14.87
N ALA A 69 6.16 -5.62 -15.97
CA ALA A 69 6.54 -6.93 -16.42
C ALA A 69 7.05 -7.66 -15.18
N THR A 70 6.48 -8.82 -14.87
CA THR A 70 7.22 -9.90 -14.21
C THR A 70 8.34 -10.34 -15.15
N GLY A 71 9.25 -9.41 -15.45
CA GLY A 71 10.40 -9.54 -16.31
C GLY A 71 11.62 -9.71 -15.41
N GLY A 72 11.88 -10.96 -15.06
CA GLY A 72 13.11 -11.45 -14.44
C GLY A 72 12.97 -12.96 -14.34
N GLY A 73 13.52 -13.80 -15.22
CA GLY A 73 14.76 -13.58 -15.94
C GLY A 73 15.94 -13.72 -14.98
N GLY A 74 16.44 -14.95 -14.83
CA GLY A 74 17.59 -15.32 -14.00
C GLY A 74 17.21 -16.39 -12.98
N GLY A 75 17.71 -17.61 -13.01
CA GLY A 75 18.74 -18.25 -13.82
C GLY A 75 18.85 -19.67 -13.26
N ASP A 76 19.09 -20.63 -14.14
CA ASP A 76 19.46 -21.99 -13.74
C ASP A 76 20.66 -21.92 -12.79
N LEU A 77 20.50 -22.43 -11.57
CA LEU A 77 21.59 -22.65 -10.62
C LEU A 77 22.09 -24.08 -10.85
N LEU A 78 22.92 -24.25 -11.88
CA LEU A 78 23.79 -25.40 -12.11
C LEU A 78 25.22 -24.91 -12.37
#